data_AF-A0A961DMW6-F1
#
_entry.id   AF-A0A961DMW6-F1
#
_cell.length_a   1.000
_cell.length_b   1.000
_cell.length_c   1.000
_cell.angle_alpha   90.00
_cell.angle_beta   90.00
_cell.angle_gamma   90.00
#
_symmetry.space_group_name_H-M   'P 1'
#
loop_
_entity.id
_entity.type
_entity.pdbx_description
1 polymer ?
#
loop_
_entity_poly.entity_id
_entity_poly.type
_entity_poly.pdbx_seq_one_letter_code
_entity_poly.pdbx_strand_id
1 'polypeptide(L)'
;FPPEVEAEATAAAAAASETLPDLDLLDVPFITIDPSDAMDLDQAMHLERRGAGYRVRYAIADVPAFVKPGGAIDTEARKRGQTLYPPDGRIPLHPLVLSESAASLLPGETRGAYVWTFDLDADARVTATTLKRTRVRSRARFDYPQVQAQIDSGTAPESVLLLKEIGRALVALERERGGASLGRPDQEIHEENGRYVLVRRQPVEAENWNAQISLMTGMAAAAIMIVGGVGILRTMPAPDEESVTWFHRRAAALGTPWQESVEYGAYLRTLNPADPRQLAILHAAATLFRGAGYTAFDGAVPEERIQSAVGAPYAHATAPLRRLVDRFVLVVCDALANGRDVPAWARAALPELPPIMAKSDSLAGRLDHAAVSAIEAAVLRDRVGETFTATVIASTNGSGH
;
A
#
# COMPACT_ATOMS: atom_id res chain seq x y z
N PHE A 1 -11.44 3.06 -21.90
CA PHE A 1 -12.52 2.38 -21.16
C PHE A 1 -13.73 2.22 -22.08
N PRO A 2 -14.82 1.50 -21.70
CA PRO A 2 -16.07 1.56 -22.46
C PRO A 2 -16.59 3.00 -22.63
N PRO A 3 -17.24 3.37 -23.74
CA PRO A 3 -17.66 4.76 -24.00
C PRO A 3 -18.51 5.39 -22.90
N GLU A 4 -19.42 4.62 -22.30
CA GLU A 4 -20.27 5.07 -21.19
C GLU A 4 -19.47 5.40 -19.92
N VAL A 5 -18.37 4.69 -19.68
CA VAL A 5 -17.47 4.95 -18.55
C VAL A 5 -16.67 6.23 -18.78
N GLU A 6 -16.16 6.45 -20.00
CA GLU A 6 -15.44 7.67 -20.37
C GLU A 6 -16.36 8.91 -20.30
N ALA A 7 -17.62 8.77 -20.74
CA ALA A 7 -18.60 9.83 -20.67
C ALA A 7 -18.95 10.20 -19.22
N GLU A 8 -19.21 9.22 -18.35
CA GLU A 8 -19.45 9.48 -16.93
C GLU A 8 -18.22 10.10 -16.26
N ALA A 9 -17.02 9.63 -16.58
CA ALA A 9 -15.78 10.15 -16.00
C ALA A 9 -15.51 11.60 -16.42
N THR A 10 -15.74 11.94 -17.68
CA THR A 10 -15.61 13.32 -18.18
C THR A 10 -16.61 14.25 -17.49
N ALA A 11 -17.86 13.82 -17.34
CA ALA A 11 -18.89 14.59 -16.64
C ALA A 11 -18.55 14.78 -15.15
N ALA A 12 -18.11 13.71 -14.48
CA ALA A 12 -17.69 13.77 -13.08
C ALA A 12 -16.47 14.69 -12.87
N ALA A 13 -15.49 14.65 -13.78
CA ALA A 13 -14.33 15.54 -13.76
C ALA A 13 -14.74 17.01 -13.93
N ALA A 14 -15.68 17.31 -14.85
CA ALA A 14 -16.17 18.66 -15.07
C ALA A 14 -16.93 19.24 -13.85
N ALA A 15 -17.64 18.39 -13.10
CA ALA A 15 -18.37 18.78 -11.90
C ALA A 15 -17.53 18.77 -10.60
N ALA A 16 -16.23 18.46 -10.69
CA ALA A 16 -15.37 18.25 -9.52
C ALA A 16 -15.28 19.48 -8.60
N SER A 17 -15.19 20.68 -9.16
CA SER A 17 -15.10 21.94 -8.41
C SER A 17 -16.40 22.30 -7.68
N GLU A 18 -17.55 21.88 -8.21
CA GLU A 18 -18.88 22.12 -7.64
C GLU A 18 -19.23 21.15 -6.51
N THR A 19 -18.49 20.04 -6.40
CA THR A 19 -18.75 18.95 -5.44
C THR A 19 -17.75 18.90 -4.29
N LEU A 20 -16.95 19.97 -4.13
CA LEU A 20 -15.96 20.07 -3.06
C LEU A 20 -16.62 20.11 -1.68
N PRO A 21 -16.00 19.49 -0.64
CA PRO A 21 -16.49 19.58 0.73
C PRO A 21 -16.45 21.01 1.29
N ASP A 22 -17.38 21.33 2.19
CA ASP A 22 -17.45 22.64 2.86
C ASP A 22 -16.27 22.90 3.80
N LEU A 23 -15.80 21.85 4.49
CA LEU A 23 -14.67 21.95 5.42
C LEU A 23 -13.36 22.13 4.67
N ASP A 24 -12.50 22.98 5.21
CA ASP A 24 -11.33 23.47 4.53
C ASP A 24 -10.04 23.26 5.34
N LEU A 25 -9.01 22.75 4.68
CA LEU A 25 -7.63 22.69 5.15
C LEU A 25 -6.64 23.20 4.09
N LEU A 26 -7.07 24.14 3.25
CA LEU A 26 -6.26 24.75 2.18
C LEU A 26 -4.99 25.42 2.70
N ASP A 27 -4.97 25.93 3.93
CA ASP A 27 -3.80 26.57 4.55
C ASP A 27 -2.76 25.56 5.08
N VAL A 28 -3.14 24.29 5.24
CA VAL A 28 -2.20 23.24 5.64
C VAL A 28 -1.28 22.93 4.44
N PRO A 29 0.05 23.00 4.61
CA PRO A 29 0.99 22.81 3.50
C PRO A 29 1.24 21.32 3.24
N PHE A 30 0.21 20.63 2.76
CA PHE A 30 0.30 19.23 2.34
C PHE A 30 1.35 19.04 1.24
N ILE A 31 2.01 17.89 1.25
CA ILE A 31 2.95 17.46 0.21
C ILE A 31 2.63 16.03 -0.21
N THR A 32 3.00 15.64 -1.42
CA THR A 32 2.97 14.22 -1.84
C THR A 32 4.40 13.69 -2.00
N ILE A 33 4.59 12.38 -1.82
CA ILE A 33 5.86 11.70 -1.99
C ILE A 33 5.59 10.37 -2.72
N ASP A 34 6.00 10.29 -3.97
CA ASP A 34 5.61 9.21 -4.89
C ASP A 34 6.77 8.90 -5.86
N PRO A 35 6.73 7.81 -6.64
CA PRO A 35 7.64 7.65 -7.78
C PRO A 35 7.60 8.86 -8.74
N SER A 36 8.73 9.12 -9.41
CA SER A 36 8.91 10.31 -10.26
C SER A 36 8.00 10.36 -11.49
N ASP A 37 7.42 9.24 -11.90
CA ASP A 37 6.48 9.10 -13.01
C ASP A 37 5.01 8.91 -12.56
N ALA A 38 4.75 8.91 -11.26
CA ALA A 38 3.41 8.77 -10.71
C ALA A 38 2.57 10.03 -10.97
N MET A 39 1.34 9.83 -11.46
CA MET A 39 0.35 10.91 -11.65
C MET A 39 -0.94 10.64 -10.89
N ASP A 40 -1.13 9.41 -10.43
CA ASP A 40 -2.20 8.90 -9.57
C ASP A 40 -1.86 9.06 -8.09
N LEU A 41 -1.73 10.32 -7.66
CA LEU A 41 -1.31 10.68 -6.30
C LEU A 41 -2.48 10.51 -5.32
N ASP A 42 -2.56 9.33 -4.71
CA ASP A 42 -3.58 8.98 -3.73
C ASP A 42 -3.48 9.76 -2.42
N GLN A 43 -2.26 10.15 -2.05
CA GLN A 43 -1.87 10.49 -0.69
C GLN A 43 -1.15 11.83 -0.65
N ALA A 44 -1.53 12.68 0.31
CA ALA A 44 -0.75 13.84 0.70
C ALA A 44 -0.62 13.90 2.22
N MET A 45 0.50 14.38 2.72
CA MET A 45 0.77 14.42 4.16
C MET A 45 1.23 15.80 4.62
N HIS A 46 0.99 16.09 5.88
CA HIS A 46 1.60 17.19 6.62
C HIS A 46 1.88 16.72 8.05
N LEU A 47 3.12 16.87 8.48
CA LEU A 47 3.62 16.45 9.78
C LEU A 47 4.08 17.69 10.55
N GLU A 48 3.66 17.83 11.80
CA GLU A 48 4.08 18.92 12.67
C GLU A 48 4.33 18.43 14.09
N ARG A 49 5.19 19.14 14.84
CA ARG A 49 5.32 18.91 16.29
C ARG A 49 4.08 19.44 17.02
N ARG A 50 3.68 18.74 18.08
CA ARG A 50 2.57 19.17 18.94
C ARG A 50 2.86 18.84 20.39
N GLY A 51 3.28 19.86 21.15
CA GLY A 51 3.76 19.67 22.52
C GLY A 51 4.98 18.74 22.52
N ALA A 52 4.92 17.67 23.32
CA ALA A 52 5.98 16.66 23.36
C ALA A 52 5.87 15.59 22.23
N GLY A 53 4.76 15.56 21.50
CA GLY A 53 4.51 14.57 20.44
C GLY A 53 4.33 15.23 19.07
N TYR A 54 3.44 14.65 18.26
CA TYR A 54 3.27 15.03 16.86
C TYR A 54 1.82 15.12 16.46
N ARG A 55 1.56 15.83 15.37
CA ARG A 55 0.33 15.74 14.62
C ARG A 55 0.62 15.35 13.17
N VAL A 56 -0.04 14.29 12.73
CA VAL A 56 0.01 13.79 11.36
C VAL A 56 -1.34 14.06 10.71
N ARG A 57 -1.35 14.86 9.64
CA ARG A 57 -2.51 14.98 8.75
C ARG A 57 -2.20 14.21 7.48
N TYR A 58 -3.04 13.24 7.15
CA TYR A 58 -2.89 12.37 6.01
C TYR A 58 -4.15 12.43 5.14
N ALA A 59 -4.04 13.12 4.01
CA ALA A 59 -5.12 13.35 3.07
C ALA A 59 -5.14 12.23 2.03
N ILE A 60 -6.29 11.57 1.89
CA ILE A 60 -6.53 10.53 0.89
C ILE A 60 -7.52 11.05 -0.15
N ALA A 61 -7.21 10.85 -1.44
CA ALA A 61 -8.03 11.28 -2.56
C ALA A 61 -9.52 10.88 -2.40
N ASP A 62 -10.43 11.84 -2.62
CA ASP A 62 -11.87 11.65 -2.48
C ASP A 62 -12.51 11.01 -3.72
N VAL A 63 -12.05 9.81 -4.08
CA VAL A 63 -12.60 9.01 -5.18
C VAL A 63 -14.12 8.78 -5.06
N PRO A 64 -14.70 8.56 -3.85
CA PRO A 64 -16.15 8.48 -3.70
C PRO A 64 -16.95 9.66 -4.29
N ALA A 65 -16.37 10.86 -4.38
CA ALA A 65 -17.02 12.02 -5.01
C ALA A 65 -17.24 11.85 -6.52
N PHE A 66 -16.39 11.06 -7.19
CA PHE A 66 -16.38 10.90 -8.65
C PHE A 66 -17.11 9.65 -9.12
N VAL A 67 -17.44 8.72 -8.20
CA VAL A 67 -17.93 7.40 -8.55
C VAL A 67 -19.33 7.21 -7.98
N LYS A 68 -20.34 7.37 -8.83
CA LYS A 68 -21.75 7.13 -8.46
C LYS A 68 -21.97 5.64 -8.19
N PRO A 69 -22.54 5.24 -7.03
CA PRO A 69 -22.90 3.84 -6.78
C PRO A 69 -23.83 3.30 -7.87
N GLY A 70 -23.49 2.15 -8.45
CA GLY A 70 -24.23 1.56 -9.58
C GLY A 70 -24.07 2.29 -10.92
N GLY A 71 -23.21 3.32 -11.01
CA GLY A 71 -22.83 3.98 -12.25
C GLY A 71 -21.93 3.10 -13.14
N ALA A 72 -21.61 3.59 -14.33
CA ALA A 72 -20.70 2.91 -15.26
C ALA A 72 -19.28 2.83 -14.69
N ILE A 73 -18.79 3.89 -14.03
CA ILE A 73 -17.48 3.85 -13.37
C ILE A 73 -17.45 2.83 -12.23
N ASP A 74 -18.46 2.78 -11.36
CA ASP A 74 -18.52 1.80 -10.26
C ASP A 74 -18.57 0.37 -10.78
N THR A 75 -19.35 0.13 -11.83
CA THR A 75 -19.48 -1.18 -12.49
C THR A 75 -18.14 -1.64 -13.08
N GLU A 76 -17.44 -0.77 -13.82
CA GLU A 76 -16.16 -1.10 -14.42
C GLU A 76 -15.04 -1.23 -13.37
N ALA A 77 -15.05 -0.39 -12.33
CA ALA A 77 -14.11 -0.49 -11.21
C ALA A 77 -14.26 -1.82 -10.45
N ARG A 78 -15.49 -2.29 -10.24
CA ARG A 78 -15.79 -3.62 -9.66
C ARG A 78 -15.32 -4.77 -10.54
N LYS A 79 -15.37 -4.61 -11.87
CA LYS A 79 -14.84 -5.61 -12.81
C LYS A 79 -13.30 -5.69 -12.77
N ARG A 80 -12.64 -4.55 -12.59
CA ARG A 80 -11.16 -4.44 -12.54
C ARG A 80 -10.57 -4.81 -11.18
N GLY A 81 -11.15 -4.31 -10.10
CA GLY A 81 -10.71 -4.48 -8.71
C GLY A 81 -9.50 -3.61 -8.31
N GLN A 82 -8.47 -3.53 -9.17
CA GLN A 82 -7.30 -2.68 -8.95
C GLN A 82 -6.63 -2.26 -10.27
N THR A 83 -5.73 -1.28 -10.19
CA THR A 83 -4.80 -0.95 -11.29
C THR A 83 -3.79 -2.08 -11.46
N LEU A 84 -3.53 -2.49 -12.70
CA LEU A 84 -2.48 -3.45 -13.02
C LEU A 84 -1.26 -2.71 -13.59
N TYR A 85 -0.05 -3.12 -13.20
CA TYR A 85 1.20 -2.46 -13.61
C TYR A 85 2.06 -3.41 -14.45
N PRO A 86 1.74 -3.62 -15.74
CA PRO A 86 2.65 -4.31 -16.65
C PRO A 86 3.96 -3.51 -16.84
N PRO A 87 5.03 -4.12 -17.36
CA PRO A 87 6.31 -3.44 -17.51
C PRO A 87 6.30 -2.22 -18.45
N ASP A 88 5.37 -2.21 -19.41
CA ASP A 88 5.23 -1.19 -20.45
C ASP A 88 4.16 -0.14 -20.13
N GLY A 89 3.65 -0.10 -18.88
CA GLY A 89 2.77 0.97 -18.44
C GLY A 89 1.82 0.57 -17.32
N ARG A 90 0.58 1.04 -17.41
CA ARG A 90 -0.46 0.78 -16.39
C ARG A 90 -1.83 0.58 -17.03
N ILE A 91 -2.60 -0.32 -16.46
CA ILE A 91 -4.02 -0.54 -16.78
C ILE A 91 -4.82 -0.01 -15.58
N PRO A 92 -5.25 1.27 -15.61
CA PRO A 92 -5.77 1.94 -14.42
C PRO A 92 -7.13 1.40 -13.98
N LEU A 93 -7.41 1.48 -12.69
CA LEU A 93 -8.72 1.15 -12.11
C LEU A 93 -9.82 2.13 -12.59
N HIS A 94 -9.48 3.41 -12.69
CA HIS A 94 -10.37 4.49 -13.13
C HIS A 94 -9.84 5.16 -14.41
N PRO A 95 -10.70 5.81 -15.21
CA PRO A 95 -10.24 6.60 -16.37
C PRO A 95 -9.22 7.67 -15.99
N LEU A 96 -8.26 7.94 -16.89
CA LEU A 96 -7.13 8.85 -16.64
C LEU A 96 -7.57 10.28 -16.30
N VAL A 97 -8.68 10.74 -16.89
CA VAL A 97 -9.27 12.06 -16.58
C VAL A 97 -9.64 12.20 -15.09
N LEU A 98 -9.85 11.08 -14.39
CA LEU A 98 -10.02 11.03 -12.95
C LEU A 98 -8.71 10.68 -12.24
N SER A 99 -8.13 9.50 -12.54
CA SER A 99 -7.05 8.93 -11.74
C SER A 99 -5.77 9.74 -11.78
N GLU A 100 -5.44 10.37 -12.91
CA GLU A 100 -4.21 11.14 -13.11
C GLU A 100 -4.46 12.65 -13.21
N SER A 101 -5.69 13.09 -12.91
CA SER A 101 -6.08 14.50 -13.00
C SER A 101 -7.08 14.89 -11.92
N ALA A 102 -8.40 14.76 -12.17
CA ALA A 102 -9.42 15.41 -11.35
C ALA A 102 -9.46 14.91 -9.89
N ALA A 103 -9.14 13.64 -9.65
CA ALA A 103 -9.13 13.03 -8.32
C ALA A 103 -7.72 12.96 -7.69
N SER A 104 -6.67 13.13 -8.49
CA SER A 104 -5.27 13.08 -8.03
C SER A 104 -4.91 14.33 -7.23
N LEU A 105 -4.15 14.16 -6.14
CA LEU A 105 -3.68 15.23 -5.25
C LEU A 105 -2.47 16.00 -5.82
N LEU A 106 -2.56 16.39 -7.09
CA LEU A 106 -1.55 17.16 -7.81
C LEU A 106 -1.23 18.50 -7.12
N PRO A 107 0.02 18.99 -7.22
CA PRO A 107 0.43 20.23 -6.56
C PRO A 107 -0.27 21.47 -7.14
N GLY A 108 -0.57 22.45 -6.29
CA GLY A 108 -1.21 23.73 -6.64
C GLY A 108 -2.73 23.67 -6.78
N GLU A 109 -3.27 22.47 -6.90
CA GLU A 109 -4.66 22.21 -7.23
C GLU A 109 -5.53 22.03 -5.98
N THR A 110 -6.76 22.56 -5.99
CA THR A 110 -7.73 22.32 -4.91
C THR A 110 -8.47 21.02 -5.17
N ARG A 111 -8.47 20.11 -4.20
CA ARG A 111 -9.05 18.77 -4.30
C ARG A 111 -9.85 18.42 -3.06
N GLY A 112 -10.89 17.60 -3.23
CA GLY A 112 -11.54 16.93 -2.10
C GLY A 112 -10.66 15.79 -1.58
N ALA A 113 -10.61 15.62 -0.26
CA ALA A 113 -9.87 14.53 0.38
C ALA A 113 -10.53 14.09 1.69
N TYR A 114 -10.34 12.83 2.04
CA TYR A 114 -10.55 12.32 3.40
C TYR A 114 -9.27 12.55 4.19
N VAL A 115 -9.29 13.48 5.13
CA VAL A 115 -8.12 13.83 5.96
C VAL A 115 -8.22 13.12 7.29
N TRP A 116 -7.32 12.15 7.46
CA TRP A 116 -7.03 11.53 8.73
C TRP A 116 -6.12 12.46 9.53
N THR A 117 -6.53 12.83 10.74
CA THR A 117 -5.67 13.57 11.68
C THR A 117 -5.38 12.70 12.88
N PHE A 118 -4.10 12.40 13.07
CA PHE A 118 -3.57 11.67 14.21
C PHE A 118 -2.85 12.62 15.14
N ASP A 119 -3.16 12.55 16.43
CA ASP A 119 -2.33 13.10 17.48
C ASP A 119 -1.52 11.97 18.10
N LEU A 120 -0.20 12.14 18.10
CA LEU A 120 0.75 11.14 18.58
C LEU A 120 1.45 11.66 19.85
N ASP A 121 1.80 10.77 20.76
CA ASP A 121 2.68 11.09 21.88
C ASP A 121 4.17 11.19 21.45
N ALA A 122 5.07 11.37 22.41
CA ALA A 122 6.50 11.50 22.17
C ALA A 122 7.13 10.24 21.53
N ASP A 123 6.53 9.07 21.76
CA ASP A 123 6.95 7.78 21.20
C ASP A 123 6.22 7.44 19.89
N ALA A 124 5.51 8.42 19.31
CA ALA A 124 4.67 8.28 18.13
C ALA A 124 3.48 7.31 18.28
N ARG A 125 3.05 6.97 19.51
CA ARG A 125 1.83 6.19 19.72
C ARG A 125 0.61 7.06 19.49
N VAL A 126 -0.38 6.51 18.79
CA VAL A 126 -1.63 7.22 18.47
C VAL A 126 -2.44 7.43 19.75
N THR A 127 -2.71 8.69 20.08
CA THR A 127 -3.52 9.10 21.24
C THR A 127 -4.92 9.56 20.83
N ALA A 128 -5.07 10.09 19.61
CA ALA A 128 -6.36 10.42 19.02
C ALA A 128 -6.32 10.28 17.50
N THR A 129 -7.45 9.86 16.94
CA THR A 129 -7.69 9.80 15.49
C THR A 129 -8.99 10.50 15.18
N THR A 130 -8.97 11.37 14.17
CA THR A 130 -10.19 11.92 13.57
C THR A 130 -10.14 11.77 12.06
N LEU A 131 -11.30 11.68 11.42
CA LEU A 131 -11.44 11.60 9.98
C LEU A 131 -12.49 12.61 9.52
N LYS A 132 -12.10 13.49 8.59
CA LYS A 132 -13.00 14.49 8.01
C LYS A 132 -12.82 14.57 6.52
N ARG A 133 -13.92 14.67 5.78
CA ARG A 133 -13.92 15.00 4.35
C ARG A 133 -13.75 16.51 4.18
N THR A 134 -12.67 16.96 3.55
CA THR A 134 -12.27 18.37 3.46
C THR A 134 -11.71 18.71 2.08
N ARG A 135 -11.72 19.99 1.69
CA ARG A 135 -10.89 20.47 0.59
C ARG A 135 -9.45 20.72 1.05
N VAL A 136 -8.48 20.30 0.24
CA VAL A 136 -7.03 20.41 0.47
C VAL A 136 -6.34 20.94 -0.77
N ARG A 137 -5.09 21.38 -0.61
CA ARG A 137 -4.21 21.75 -1.74
C ARG A 137 -2.78 21.33 -1.45
N SER A 138 -2.30 20.33 -2.18
CA SER A 138 -0.89 19.95 -2.15
C SER A 138 -0.04 21.12 -2.63
N ARG A 139 1.06 21.40 -1.92
CA ARG A 139 1.99 22.50 -2.22
C ARG A 139 3.12 22.07 -3.12
N ALA A 140 3.54 20.82 -2.97
CA ALA A 140 4.66 20.26 -3.71
C ALA A 140 4.48 18.75 -3.85
N ARG A 141 5.02 18.25 -4.94
CA ARG A 141 5.22 16.83 -5.18
C ARG A 141 6.71 16.55 -5.10
N PHE A 142 7.07 15.55 -4.32
CA PHE A 142 8.44 15.06 -4.21
C PHE A 142 8.54 13.63 -4.70
N ASP A 143 9.74 13.22 -5.09
CA ASP A 143 10.11 11.83 -5.22
C ASP A 143 10.93 11.33 -4.02
N TYR A 144 10.96 10.01 -3.82
CA TYR A 144 11.64 9.40 -2.69
C TYR A 144 13.16 9.66 -2.66
N PRO A 145 13.91 9.53 -3.78
CA PRO A 145 15.33 9.89 -3.81
C PRO A 145 15.60 11.35 -3.40
N GLN A 146 14.77 12.28 -3.87
CA GLN A 146 14.87 13.70 -3.53
C GLN A 146 14.62 13.93 -2.03
N VAL A 147 13.57 13.31 -1.47
CA VAL A 147 13.27 13.40 -0.04
C VAL A 147 14.41 12.88 0.80
N GLN A 148 14.96 11.71 0.45
CA GLN A 148 16.09 11.12 1.15
C GLN A 148 17.30 12.06 1.13
N ALA A 149 17.66 12.60 -0.05
CA ALA A 149 18.79 13.51 -0.19
C ALA A 149 18.61 14.83 0.60
N GLN A 150 17.40 15.38 0.62
CA GLN A 150 17.11 16.59 1.40
C GLN A 150 17.19 16.33 2.92
N ILE A 151 16.71 15.17 3.38
CA ILE A 151 16.78 14.77 4.78
C ILE A 151 18.25 14.56 5.20
N ASP A 152 19.05 13.87 4.38
CA ASP A 152 20.44 13.57 4.70
C ASP A 152 21.35 14.80 4.67
N SER A 153 21.02 15.79 3.82
CA SER A 153 21.71 17.08 3.79
C SER A 153 21.19 18.10 4.81
N GLY A 154 20.11 17.80 5.54
CA GLY A 154 19.48 18.73 6.49
C GLY A 154 18.80 19.93 5.85
N THR A 155 18.45 19.84 4.56
CA THR A 155 17.81 20.92 3.79
C THR A 155 16.30 20.73 3.61
N ALA A 156 15.76 19.58 4.04
CA ALA A 156 14.34 19.30 3.89
C ALA A 156 13.46 20.24 4.74
N PRO A 157 12.25 20.59 4.27
CA PRO A 157 11.25 21.29 5.09
C PRO A 157 10.96 20.52 6.39
N GLU A 158 10.53 21.21 7.44
CA GLU A 158 10.26 20.60 8.76
C GLU A 158 9.35 19.36 8.67
N SER A 159 8.23 19.46 7.94
CA SER A 159 7.32 18.33 7.74
C SER A 159 8.00 17.12 7.08
N VAL A 160 9.01 17.32 6.24
CA VAL A 160 9.76 16.23 5.59
C VAL A 160 10.81 15.66 6.54
N LEU A 161 11.46 16.49 7.35
CA LEU A 161 12.37 16.01 8.40
C LEU A 161 11.64 15.16 9.44
N LEU A 162 10.43 15.56 9.83
CA LEU A 162 9.59 14.81 10.75
C LEU A 162 9.17 13.44 10.23
N LEU A 163 9.17 13.21 8.91
CA LEU A 163 8.90 11.89 8.33
C LEU A 163 9.92 10.86 8.81
N LYS A 164 11.20 11.24 8.90
CA LYS A 164 12.26 10.37 9.43
C LYS A 164 12.07 10.06 10.90
N GLU A 165 11.75 11.08 11.70
CA GLU A 165 11.57 10.94 13.16
C GLU A 165 10.37 10.06 13.50
N ILE A 166 9.20 10.41 12.96
CA ILE A 166 7.95 9.66 13.16
C ILE A 166 8.07 8.26 12.53
N GLY A 167 8.59 8.16 11.31
CA GLY A 167 8.77 6.89 10.61
C GLY A 167 9.64 5.90 11.39
N ARG A 168 10.75 6.35 11.97
CA ARG A 168 11.61 5.51 12.83
C ARG A 168 10.90 5.05 14.10
N ALA A 169 10.14 5.92 14.75
CA ALA A 169 9.34 5.56 15.91
C ALA A 169 8.25 4.52 15.56
N LEU A 170 7.55 4.70 14.44
CA LEU A 170 6.55 3.74 13.96
C LEU A 170 7.15 2.38 13.57
N VAL A 171 8.35 2.36 12.97
CA VAL A 171 9.12 1.12 12.73
C VAL A 171 9.46 0.43 14.06
N ALA A 172 9.81 1.18 15.11
CA ALA A 172 10.07 0.59 16.43
C ALA A 172 8.78 -0.01 17.02
N LEU A 173 7.64 0.68 16.91
CA LEU A 173 6.34 0.15 17.32
C LEU A 173 5.91 -1.07 16.49
N GLU A 174 6.31 -1.16 15.21
CA GLU A 174 6.11 -2.37 14.39
C GLU A 174 6.84 -3.57 14.96
N ARG A 175 8.07 -3.35 15.41
CA ARG A 175 8.88 -4.39 16.06
C ARG A 175 8.23 -4.84 17.37
N GLU A 176 7.74 -3.89 18.17
CA GLU A 176 7.08 -4.17 19.46
C GLU A 176 5.84 -5.06 19.27
N ARG A 177 5.03 -4.82 18.24
CA ARG A 177 3.84 -5.63 17.93
C ARG A 177 4.12 -6.92 17.13
N GLY A 178 5.39 -7.24 16.88
CA GLY A 178 5.78 -8.45 16.14
C GLY A 178 5.60 -8.39 14.62
N GLY A 179 5.36 -7.20 14.06
CA GLY A 179 5.26 -7.01 12.61
C GLY A 179 6.57 -7.34 11.89
N ALA A 180 6.44 -7.79 10.65
CA ALA A 180 7.52 -8.21 9.78
C ALA A 180 7.31 -7.65 8.36
N SER A 181 8.32 -6.94 7.85
CA SER A 181 8.39 -6.48 6.46
C SER A 181 9.52 -7.20 5.74
N LEU A 182 9.27 -7.64 4.52
CA LEU A 182 10.30 -8.22 3.66
C LEU A 182 11.15 -7.10 3.04
N GLY A 183 12.36 -6.91 3.54
CA GLY A 183 13.34 -5.95 2.98
C GLY A 183 13.99 -6.44 1.68
N ARG A 184 13.22 -7.04 0.77
CA ARG A 184 13.74 -7.53 -0.52
C ARG A 184 13.98 -6.34 -1.46
N PRO A 185 15.08 -6.32 -2.24
CA PRO A 185 15.20 -5.39 -3.36
C PRO A 185 14.08 -5.60 -4.39
N ASP A 186 13.55 -4.50 -4.90
CA ASP A 186 12.60 -4.53 -6.01
C ASP A 186 13.32 -4.99 -7.27
N GLN A 187 12.64 -5.82 -8.07
CA GLN A 187 13.06 -6.09 -9.45
C GLN A 187 12.24 -5.19 -10.36
N GLU A 188 12.92 -4.26 -11.00
CA GLU A 188 12.33 -3.33 -11.95
C GLU A 188 12.74 -3.71 -13.37
N ILE A 189 11.84 -3.43 -14.30
CA ILE A 189 12.07 -3.63 -15.71
C ILE A 189 12.22 -2.26 -16.32
N HIS A 190 13.39 -1.97 -16.87
CA HIS A 190 13.67 -0.69 -17.53
C HIS A 190 13.79 -0.93 -19.03
N GLU A 191 13.29 -0.01 -19.83
CA GLU A 191 13.56 0.02 -21.26
C GLU A 191 14.83 0.86 -21.52
N GLU A 192 15.85 0.24 -22.10
CA GLU A 192 17.08 0.88 -22.52
C GLU A 192 17.31 0.62 -24.01
N ASN A 193 17.25 1.68 -24.83
CA ASN A 193 17.49 1.62 -26.28
C ASN A 193 16.65 0.56 -27.02
N GLY A 194 15.36 0.42 -26.68
CA GLY A 194 14.46 -0.57 -27.27
C GLY A 194 14.68 -2.01 -26.79
N ARG A 195 15.43 -2.21 -25.70
CA ARG A 195 15.59 -3.50 -25.02
C ARG A 195 15.15 -3.39 -23.56
N TYR A 196 14.58 -4.46 -23.03
CA TYR A 196 14.24 -4.52 -21.61
C TYR A 196 15.40 -5.10 -20.80
N VAL A 197 15.73 -4.44 -19.69
CA VAL A 197 16.73 -4.88 -18.72
C VAL A 197 16.09 -5.03 -17.34
N LEU A 198 16.63 -5.95 -16.54
CA LEU A 198 16.23 -6.14 -15.15
C LEU A 198 17.18 -5.37 -14.24
N VAL A 199 16.66 -4.35 -13.56
CA VAL A 199 17.39 -3.56 -12.58
C VAL A 199 16.92 -3.95 -11.19
N ARG A 200 17.86 -4.14 -10.26
CA ARG A 200 17.53 -4.34 -8.84
C ARG A 200 17.62 -3.02 -8.13
N ARG A 201 16.49 -2.51 -7.63
CA ARG A 201 16.42 -1.27 -6.86
C ARG A 201 16.32 -1.60 -5.38
N GLN A 202 17.15 -0.97 -4.57
CA GLN A 202 16.95 -0.98 -3.13
C GLN A 202 16.14 0.27 -2.76
N PRO A 203 14.93 0.12 -2.17
CA PRO A 203 14.16 1.26 -1.68
C PRO A 203 14.99 2.12 -0.71
N VAL A 204 14.85 3.43 -0.80
CA VAL A 204 15.44 4.34 0.20
C VAL A 204 14.67 4.28 1.51
N GLU A 205 15.28 4.69 2.64
CA GLU A 205 14.61 4.61 3.94
C GLU A 205 13.31 5.43 3.99
N ALA A 206 13.26 6.56 3.27
CA ALA A 206 12.08 7.40 3.16
C ALA A 206 10.83 6.67 2.63
N GLU A 207 10.99 5.67 1.76
CA GLU A 207 9.88 4.83 1.28
C GLU A 207 9.26 4.05 2.43
N ASN A 208 10.10 3.45 3.27
CA ASN A 208 9.64 2.71 4.44
C ASN A 208 9.02 3.64 5.50
N TRP A 209 9.57 4.84 5.72
CA TRP A 209 8.99 5.82 6.64
C TRP A 209 7.59 6.25 6.20
N ASN A 210 7.40 6.52 4.90
CA ASN A 210 6.08 6.85 4.36
C ASN A 210 5.11 5.66 4.45
N ALA A 211 5.59 4.45 4.16
CA ALA A 211 4.79 3.23 4.29
C ALA A 211 4.24 3.06 5.71
N GLN A 212 5.01 3.40 6.75
CA GLN A 212 4.53 3.34 8.14
C GLN A 212 3.38 4.32 8.44
N ILE A 213 3.34 5.50 7.81
CA ILE A 213 2.20 6.44 7.93
C ILE A 213 0.95 5.82 7.29
N SER A 214 1.10 5.17 6.13
CA SER A 214 0.02 4.41 5.49
C SER A 214 -0.46 3.24 6.37
N LEU A 215 0.46 2.49 6.96
CA LEU A 215 0.13 1.37 7.86
C LEU A 215 -0.63 1.84 9.10
N MET A 216 -0.17 2.92 9.74
CA MET A 216 -0.86 3.56 10.86
C MET A 216 -2.30 3.93 10.48
N THR A 217 -2.49 4.50 9.29
CA THR A 217 -3.82 4.87 8.79
C THR A 217 -4.72 3.64 8.56
N GLY A 218 -4.18 2.58 7.96
CA GLY A 218 -4.95 1.34 7.76
C GLY A 218 -5.29 0.61 9.06
N MET A 219 -4.42 0.66 10.09
CA MET A 219 -4.74 0.15 11.43
C MET A 219 -5.85 0.96 12.10
N ALA A 220 -5.83 2.28 11.95
CA ALA A 220 -6.88 3.15 12.46
C ALA A 220 -8.22 2.93 11.76
N ALA A 221 -8.21 2.74 10.44
CA ALA A 221 -9.41 2.39 9.67
C ALA A 221 -10.02 1.06 10.15
N ALA A 222 -9.20 0.03 10.36
CA ALA A 222 -9.65 -1.23 10.94
C ALA A 222 -10.27 -1.05 12.33
N ALA A 223 -9.62 -0.26 13.21
CA ALA A 223 -10.14 0.01 14.54
C ALA A 223 -11.52 0.69 14.51
N ILE A 224 -11.71 1.70 13.66
CA ILE A 224 -13.00 2.39 13.48
C ILE A 224 -14.09 1.41 13.03
N MET A 225 -13.80 0.58 12.01
CA MET A 225 -14.77 -0.39 11.50
C MET A 225 -15.11 -1.49 12.51
N ILE A 226 -14.11 -1.98 13.27
CA ILE A 226 -14.31 -2.99 14.31
C ILE A 226 -15.21 -2.44 15.42
N VAL A 227 -14.94 -1.22 15.91
CA VAL A 227 -15.77 -0.57 16.94
C VAL A 227 -17.18 -0.30 16.40
N GLY A 228 -17.30 0.12 15.14
CA GLY A 228 -18.60 0.32 14.49
C GLY A 228 -19.36 -0.96 14.14
N GLY A 229 -18.73 -2.14 14.26
CA GLY A 229 -19.34 -3.43 13.94
C GLY A 229 -19.65 -3.63 12.46
N VAL A 230 -19.10 -2.82 11.55
CA VAL A 230 -19.36 -2.94 10.11
C VAL A 230 -18.15 -2.48 9.31
N GLY A 231 -17.74 -3.27 8.33
CA GLY A 231 -16.62 -2.91 7.45
C GLY A 231 -15.96 -4.09 6.76
N ILE A 232 -14.69 -3.90 6.39
CA ILE A 232 -13.88 -4.90 5.69
C ILE A 232 -12.42 -4.81 6.12
N LEU A 233 -11.85 -5.93 6.56
CA LEU A 233 -10.46 -6.04 7.01
C LEU A 233 -9.60 -6.69 5.93
N ARG A 234 -8.32 -6.34 5.87
CA ARG A 234 -7.29 -7.09 5.15
C ARG A 234 -6.61 -8.00 6.16
N THR A 235 -6.98 -9.28 6.17
CA THR A 235 -6.47 -10.27 7.13
C THR A 235 -5.38 -11.11 6.48
N MET A 236 -4.49 -11.65 7.31
CA MET A 236 -3.51 -12.65 6.90
C MET A 236 -3.17 -13.50 8.12
N PRO A 237 -3.44 -14.81 8.09
CA PRO A 237 -3.14 -15.68 9.22
C PRO A 237 -1.63 -15.74 9.48
N ALA A 238 -1.25 -16.20 10.67
CA ALA A 238 0.14 -16.58 10.92
C ALA A 238 0.56 -17.75 10.00
N PRO A 239 1.85 -17.85 9.62
CA PRO A 239 2.33 -19.01 8.88
C PRO A 239 2.10 -20.29 9.68
N ASP A 240 1.74 -21.37 8.98
CA ASP A 240 1.57 -22.69 9.59
C ASP A 240 2.91 -23.30 10.05
N GLU A 241 2.84 -24.24 11.00
CA GLU A 241 4.03 -24.88 11.61
C GLU A 241 4.92 -25.59 10.58
N GLU A 242 4.33 -26.16 9.52
CA GLU A 242 5.08 -26.85 8.47
C GLU A 242 5.91 -25.85 7.65
N SER A 243 5.30 -24.74 7.24
CA SER A 243 5.96 -23.64 6.54
C SER A 243 7.10 -23.05 7.37
N VAL A 244 6.89 -22.85 8.68
CA VAL A 244 7.92 -22.36 9.62
C VAL A 244 9.07 -23.36 9.75
N THR A 245 8.77 -24.65 9.97
CA THR A 245 9.76 -25.72 10.08
C THR A 245 10.61 -25.81 8.81
N TRP A 246 9.97 -25.73 7.65
CA TRP A 246 10.65 -25.76 6.36
C TRP A 246 11.58 -24.55 6.17
N PHE A 247 11.13 -23.37 6.60
CA PHE A 247 11.94 -22.16 6.55
C PHE A 247 13.17 -22.23 7.47
N HIS A 248 13.04 -22.74 8.71
CA HIS A 248 14.19 -22.97 9.60
C HIS A 248 15.26 -23.85 8.94
N ARG A 249 14.85 -24.95 8.28
CA ARG A 249 15.78 -25.85 7.58
C ARG A 249 16.51 -25.14 6.45
N ARG A 250 15.82 -24.30 5.66
CA ARG A 250 16.43 -23.50 4.58
C ARG A 250 17.43 -22.47 5.12
N ALA A 251 17.05 -21.73 6.16
CA ALA A 251 17.90 -20.75 6.82
C ALA A 251 19.21 -21.38 7.32
N ALA A 252 19.11 -22.55 7.97
CA ALA A 252 20.27 -23.30 8.43
C ALA A 252 21.16 -23.80 7.27
N ALA A 253 20.56 -24.36 6.21
CA ALA A 253 21.30 -24.84 5.04
C ALA A 253 22.04 -23.71 4.30
N LEU A 254 21.50 -22.49 4.30
CA LEU A 254 22.12 -21.30 3.71
C LEU A 254 23.12 -20.61 4.66
N GLY A 255 23.38 -21.18 5.84
CA GLY A 255 24.42 -20.74 6.78
C GLY A 255 24.03 -19.56 7.68
N THR A 256 22.74 -19.19 7.72
CA THR A 256 22.22 -18.13 8.60
C THR A 256 21.05 -18.68 9.42
N PRO A 257 21.29 -19.62 10.36
CA PRO A 257 20.21 -20.31 11.07
C PRO A 257 19.36 -19.33 11.89
N TRP A 258 18.04 -19.46 11.76
CA TRP A 258 17.09 -18.77 12.60
C TRP A 258 16.93 -19.51 13.93
N GLN A 259 17.29 -18.85 15.03
CA GLN A 259 17.11 -19.37 16.39
C GLN A 259 15.64 -19.28 16.80
N GLU A 260 15.07 -20.36 17.34
CA GLU A 260 13.65 -20.42 17.77
C GLU A 260 13.27 -19.36 18.82
N SER A 261 14.23 -18.90 19.62
CA SER A 261 14.00 -17.84 20.63
C SER A 261 13.87 -16.44 20.04
N VAL A 262 14.19 -16.26 18.75
CA VAL A 262 14.12 -14.97 18.06
C VAL A 262 12.79 -14.92 17.31
N GLU A 263 11.99 -13.89 17.55
CA GLU A 263 10.77 -13.66 16.77
C GLU A 263 11.07 -13.56 15.27
N TYR A 264 10.17 -14.12 14.45
CA TYR A 264 10.37 -14.22 13.00
C TYR A 264 10.71 -12.89 12.33
N GLY A 265 9.94 -11.84 12.64
CA GLY A 265 10.19 -10.50 12.11
C GLY A 265 11.55 -9.95 12.53
N ALA A 266 12.03 -10.27 13.74
CA ALA A 266 13.34 -9.84 14.21
C ALA A 266 14.46 -10.53 13.43
N TYR A 267 14.32 -11.83 13.15
CA TYR A 267 15.27 -12.56 12.31
C TYR A 267 15.36 -11.98 10.90
N LEU A 268 14.23 -11.74 10.23
CA LEU A 268 14.23 -11.17 8.88
C LEU A 268 14.96 -9.83 8.77
N ARG A 269 14.87 -8.99 9.81
CA ARG A 269 15.54 -7.68 9.87
C ARG A 269 17.06 -7.78 9.99
N THR A 270 17.60 -8.93 10.39
CA THR A 270 19.06 -9.15 10.44
C THR A 270 19.67 -9.50 9.09
N LEU A 271 18.83 -9.89 8.12
CA LEU A 271 19.29 -10.36 6.82
C LEU A 271 19.78 -9.21 5.95
N ASN A 272 20.97 -9.36 5.38
CA ASN A 272 21.57 -8.43 4.45
C ASN A 272 21.21 -8.81 2.99
N PRO A 273 20.41 -8.01 2.27
CA PRO A 273 20.04 -8.31 0.88
C PRO A 273 21.22 -8.25 -0.11
N ALA A 274 22.37 -7.68 0.29
CA ALA A 274 23.59 -7.70 -0.51
C ALA A 274 24.36 -9.03 -0.44
N ASP A 275 24.09 -9.88 0.56
CA ASP A 275 24.64 -11.24 0.64
C ASP A 275 23.74 -12.21 -0.16
N PRO A 276 24.26 -12.89 -1.21
CA PRO A 276 23.47 -13.80 -2.04
C PRO A 276 22.76 -14.91 -1.26
N ARG A 277 23.35 -15.43 -0.19
CA ARG A 277 22.75 -16.50 0.62
C ARG A 277 21.58 -15.96 1.45
N GLN A 278 21.77 -14.79 2.06
CA GLN A 278 20.73 -14.14 2.85
C GLN A 278 19.60 -13.59 1.96
N LEU A 279 19.91 -13.15 0.74
CA LEU A 279 18.90 -12.81 -0.26
C LEU A 279 18.06 -14.04 -0.66
N ALA A 280 18.68 -15.22 -0.79
CA ALA A 280 17.94 -16.46 -1.01
C ALA A 280 17.01 -16.80 0.17
N ILE A 281 17.42 -16.51 1.40
CA ILE A 281 16.55 -16.63 2.59
C ILE A 281 15.39 -15.64 2.51
N LEU A 282 15.64 -14.38 2.15
CA LEU A 282 14.57 -13.37 1.95
C LEU A 282 13.57 -13.78 0.86
N HIS A 283 14.04 -14.40 -0.23
CA HIS A 283 13.13 -14.98 -1.24
C HIS A 283 12.30 -16.13 -0.69
N ALA A 284 12.91 -17.03 0.10
CA ALA A 284 12.18 -18.11 0.75
C ALA A 284 11.17 -17.60 1.79
N ALA A 285 11.47 -16.49 2.47
CA ALA A 285 10.62 -15.89 3.48
C ALA A 285 9.25 -15.47 2.93
N ALA A 286 9.14 -15.13 1.65
CA ALA A 286 7.87 -14.82 0.99
C ALA A 286 6.82 -15.91 1.16
N THR A 287 7.21 -17.18 1.31
CA THR A 287 6.25 -18.27 1.53
C THR A 287 5.55 -18.22 2.90
N LEU A 288 6.09 -17.45 3.85
CA LEU A 288 5.52 -17.24 5.19
C LEU A 288 4.50 -16.10 5.24
N PHE A 289 4.38 -15.30 4.16
CA PHE A 289 3.44 -14.18 4.04
C PHE A 289 2.26 -14.52 3.12
N ARG A 290 1.76 -15.77 3.20
CA ARG A 290 0.66 -16.27 2.36
C ARG A 290 -0.69 -16.17 3.06
N GLY A 291 -1.77 -16.24 2.27
CA GLY A 291 -3.15 -16.23 2.80
C GLY A 291 -3.71 -14.84 3.09
N ALA A 292 -3.06 -13.78 2.62
CA ALA A 292 -3.62 -12.44 2.72
C ALA A 292 -4.92 -12.34 1.91
N GLY A 293 -5.99 -11.84 2.53
CA GLY A 293 -7.31 -11.75 1.92
C GLY A 293 -8.15 -10.65 2.56
N TYR A 294 -9.38 -10.50 2.06
CA TYR A 294 -10.32 -9.54 2.61
C TYR A 294 -11.45 -10.26 3.34
N THR A 295 -11.79 -9.76 4.54
CA THR A 295 -12.86 -10.31 5.35
C THR A 295 -13.85 -9.19 5.67
N ALA A 296 -15.01 -9.25 5.02
CA ALA A 296 -16.11 -8.31 5.25
C ALA A 296 -16.94 -8.74 6.47
N PHE A 297 -17.53 -7.78 7.17
CA PHE A 297 -18.39 -8.04 8.32
C PHE A 297 -19.45 -6.95 8.48
N ASP A 298 -20.59 -7.37 9.03
CA ASP A 298 -21.72 -6.51 9.36
C ASP A 298 -22.45 -7.11 10.57
N GLY A 299 -22.31 -6.47 11.72
CA GLY A 299 -22.66 -7.01 13.04
C GLY A 299 -21.48 -7.71 13.71
N ALA A 300 -21.36 -9.03 13.50
CA ALA A 300 -20.35 -9.83 14.19
C ALA A 300 -18.94 -9.57 13.62
N VAL A 301 -18.02 -9.10 14.47
CA VAL A 301 -16.61 -8.90 14.10
C VAL A 301 -15.92 -10.25 13.88
N PRO A 302 -15.12 -10.43 12.81
CA PRO A 302 -14.40 -11.67 12.56
C PRO A 302 -13.45 -12.05 13.69
N GLU A 303 -13.34 -13.35 13.99
CA GLU A 303 -12.34 -13.88 14.92
C GLU A 303 -10.93 -13.68 14.37
N GLU A 304 -10.71 -14.12 13.12
CA GLU A 304 -9.50 -13.85 12.37
C GLU A 304 -9.56 -12.41 11.84
N ARG A 305 -8.84 -11.53 12.50
CA ARG A 305 -8.82 -10.09 12.21
C ARG A 305 -7.42 -9.53 12.05
N ILE A 306 -6.38 -10.35 12.25
CA ILE A 306 -5.00 -9.88 12.25
C ILE A 306 -4.44 -9.97 10.84
N GLN A 307 -3.60 -9.00 10.50
CA GLN A 307 -2.68 -9.12 9.39
C GLN A 307 -1.31 -9.42 10.01
N SER A 308 -0.82 -10.66 9.86
CA SER A 308 0.37 -11.14 10.58
C SER A 308 1.68 -10.42 10.20
N ALA A 309 1.79 -9.84 9.01
CA ALA A 309 2.93 -8.99 8.63
C ALA A 309 2.91 -7.64 9.35
N VAL A 310 1.73 -7.07 9.57
CA VAL A 310 1.55 -5.80 10.28
C VAL A 310 1.59 -6.01 11.79
N GLY A 311 1.18 -7.19 12.27
CA GLY A 311 1.04 -7.51 13.69
C GLY A 311 -0.17 -6.85 14.35
N ALA A 312 -1.20 -6.48 13.57
CA ALA A 312 -2.39 -5.78 14.06
C ALA A 312 -3.60 -5.99 13.13
N PRO A 313 -4.83 -5.67 13.59
CA PRO A 313 -5.95 -5.47 12.69
C PRO A 313 -5.66 -4.37 11.67
N TYR A 314 -5.97 -4.64 10.41
CA TYR A 314 -5.56 -3.77 9.32
C TYR A 314 -6.62 -3.72 8.22
N ALA A 315 -6.75 -2.56 7.59
CA ALA A 315 -7.58 -2.34 6.42
C ALA A 315 -6.86 -1.47 5.40
N HIS A 316 -7.22 -1.67 4.14
CA HIS A 316 -6.73 -0.86 3.04
C HIS A 316 -7.59 0.41 2.90
N ALA A 317 -6.99 1.58 3.16
CA ALA A 317 -7.70 2.86 3.22
C ALA A 317 -6.98 4.04 2.54
N THR A 318 -5.82 3.79 1.92
CA THR A 318 -4.88 4.85 1.54
C THR A 318 -4.61 4.92 0.04
N ALA A 319 -5.22 4.06 -0.78
CA ALA A 319 -4.94 3.97 -2.21
C ALA A 319 -6.20 3.85 -3.10
N PRO A 320 -7.23 4.69 -2.92
CA PRO A 320 -8.51 4.53 -3.62
C PRO A 320 -8.47 4.77 -5.13
N LEU A 321 -7.48 5.47 -5.69
CA LEU A 321 -7.35 5.66 -7.14
C LEU A 321 -6.98 4.35 -7.84
N ARG A 322 -6.27 3.46 -7.14
CA ARG A 322 -5.73 2.20 -7.70
C ARG A 322 -6.26 0.93 -7.05
N ARG A 323 -7.06 1.02 -5.98
CA ARG A 323 -7.61 -0.16 -5.30
C ARG A 323 -9.06 0.06 -4.87
N LEU A 324 -9.95 -0.81 -5.35
CA LEU A 324 -11.40 -0.66 -5.20
C LEU A 324 -11.85 -0.61 -3.74
N VAL A 325 -11.30 -1.48 -2.89
CA VAL A 325 -11.76 -1.66 -1.51
C VAL A 325 -11.62 -0.38 -0.67
N ASP A 326 -10.59 0.44 -0.93
CA ASP A 326 -10.31 1.67 -0.19
C ASP A 326 -11.45 2.67 -0.34
N ARG A 327 -12.13 2.71 -1.49
CA ARG A 327 -13.32 3.54 -1.70
C ARG A 327 -14.40 3.24 -0.66
N PHE A 328 -14.63 1.97 -0.36
CA PHE A 328 -15.63 1.53 0.61
C PHE A 328 -15.15 1.75 2.04
N VAL A 329 -13.87 1.46 2.31
CA VAL A 329 -13.28 1.70 3.64
C VAL A 329 -13.35 3.19 4.02
N LEU A 330 -13.04 4.11 3.10
CA LEU A 330 -13.13 5.55 3.34
C LEU A 330 -14.55 5.98 3.70
N VAL A 331 -15.55 5.55 2.92
CA VAL A 331 -16.97 5.90 3.16
C VAL A 331 -17.48 5.33 4.48
N VAL A 332 -17.14 4.08 4.80
CA VAL A 332 -17.54 3.43 6.05
C VAL A 332 -16.87 4.14 7.24
N CYS A 333 -15.56 4.38 7.18
CA CYS A 333 -14.84 5.04 8.26
C CYS A 333 -15.31 6.48 8.46
N ASP A 334 -15.57 7.24 7.39
CA ASP A 334 -16.06 8.61 7.47
C ASP A 334 -17.44 8.70 8.11
N ALA A 335 -18.35 7.77 7.81
CA ALA A 335 -19.64 7.68 8.48
C ALA A 335 -19.49 7.38 9.98
N LEU A 336 -18.77 6.31 10.32
CA LEU A 336 -18.59 5.83 11.69
C LEU A 336 -17.84 6.85 12.57
N ALA A 337 -16.74 7.43 12.07
CA ALA A 337 -15.94 8.42 12.81
C ALA A 337 -16.70 9.71 13.11
N ASN A 338 -17.78 9.99 12.38
CA ASN A 338 -18.62 11.17 12.54
C ASN A 338 -20.03 10.84 13.09
N GLY A 339 -20.23 9.63 13.64
CA GLY A 339 -21.48 9.23 14.27
C GLY A 339 -22.69 9.17 13.32
N ARG A 340 -22.45 8.94 12.03
CA ARG A 340 -23.49 8.79 10.99
C ARG A 340 -23.68 7.32 10.65
N ASP A 341 -24.87 6.99 10.15
CA ASP A 341 -25.13 5.67 9.59
C ASP A 341 -24.27 5.44 8.34
N VAL A 342 -23.71 4.23 8.24
CA VAL A 342 -23.00 3.79 7.05
C VAL A 342 -23.96 3.80 5.85
N PRO A 343 -23.60 4.44 4.72
CA PRO A 343 -24.47 4.48 3.55
C PRO A 343 -24.91 3.09 3.09
N ALA A 344 -26.21 2.93 2.83
CA ALA A 344 -26.80 1.64 2.50
C ALA A 344 -26.12 0.96 1.29
N TRP A 345 -25.73 1.73 0.27
CA TRP A 345 -25.02 1.20 -0.90
C TRP A 345 -23.64 0.64 -0.56
N ALA A 346 -22.93 1.24 0.40
CA ALA A 346 -21.60 0.81 0.81
C ALA A 346 -21.70 -0.44 1.68
N ARG A 347 -22.64 -0.44 2.64
CA ARG A 347 -22.94 -1.57 3.53
C ARG A 347 -23.37 -2.81 2.73
N ALA A 348 -24.29 -2.65 1.77
CA ALA A 348 -24.76 -3.75 0.93
C ALA A 348 -23.67 -4.34 0.03
N ALA A 349 -22.66 -3.56 -0.35
CA ALA A 349 -21.58 -4.02 -1.21
C ALA A 349 -20.50 -4.82 -0.47
N LEU A 350 -20.39 -4.71 0.86
CA LEU A 350 -19.31 -5.34 1.63
C LEU A 350 -19.11 -6.84 1.34
N PRO A 351 -20.16 -7.68 1.25
CA PRO A 351 -19.99 -9.11 0.96
C PRO A 351 -19.48 -9.41 -0.46
N GLU A 352 -19.62 -8.47 -1.39
CA GLU A 352 -19.20 -8.63 -2.78
C GLU A 352 -17.71 -8.32 -2.99
N LEU A 353 -17.11 -7.51 -2.10
CA LEU A 353 -15.74 -7.02 -2.27
C LEU A 353 -14.68 -8.13 -2.14
N PRO A 354 -14.73 -9.04 -1.15
CA PRO A 354 -13.73 -10.10 -1.02
C PRO A 354 -13.50 -10.93 -2.30
N PRO A 355 -14.52 -11.51 -2.95
CA PRO A 355 -14.29 -12.29 -4.17
C PRO A 355 -13.82 -11.44 -5.36
N ILE A 356 -14.26 -10.18 -5.48
CA ILE A 356 -13.77 -9.24 -6.50
C ILE A 356 -12.26 -9.01 -6.33
N MET A 357 -11.86 -8.67 -5.10
CA MET A 357 -10.47 -8.37 -4.81
C MET A 357 -9.59 -9.62 -4.93
N ALA A 358 -10.04 -10.79 -4.49
CA ALA A 358 -9.30 -12.03 -4.64
C ALA A 358 -9.04 -12.39 -6.12
N LYS A 359 -10.05 -12.21 -6.98
CA LYS A 359 -9.91 -12.39 -8.43
C LYS A 359 -8.91 -11.40 -9.03
N SER A 360 -8.98 -10.14 -8.60
CA SER A 360 -8.07 -9.09 -9.06
C SER A 360 -6.63 -9.32 -8.59
N ASP A 361 -6.42 -9.72 -7.33
CA ASP A 361 -5.11 -10.08 -6.77
C ASP A 361 -4.49 -11.25 -7.55
N SER A 362 -5.29 -12.27 -7.88
CA SER A 362 -4.84 -13.41 -8.70
C SER A 362 -4.46 -13.00 -10.13
N LEU A 363 -5.20 -12.06 -10.74
CA LEU A 363 -4.87 -11.56 -12.07
C LEU A 363 -3.57 -10.74 -12.05
N ALA A 364 -3.40 -9.84 -11.08
CA ALA A 364 -2.18 -9.05 -10.90
C ALA A 364 -0.96 -9.95 -10.72
N GLY A 365 -1.02 -10.92 -9.80
CA GLY A 365 0.09 -11.85 -9.58
C GLY A 365 0.45 -12.67 -10.82
N ARG A 366 -0.53 -13.10 -11.63
CA ARG A 366 -0.26 -13.79 -12.91
C ARG A 366 0.40 -12.88 -13.93
N LEU A 367 -0.01 -11.61 -14.01
CA LEU A 367 0.60 -10.62 -14.90
C LEU A 367 2.07 -10.40 -14.51
N ASP A 368 2.34 -10.13 -13.23
CA ASP A 368 3.69 -9.89 -12.71
C ASP A 368 4.61 -11.09 -12.99
N HIS A 369 4.14 -12.30 -12.68
CA HIS A 369 4.90 -13.52 -12.94
C HIS A 369 5.18 -13.74 -14.43
N ALA A 370 4.18 -13.53 -15.30
CA ALA A 370 4.35 -13.69 -16.74
C ALA A 370 5.31 -12.65 -17.33
N ALA A 371 5.22 -11.40 -16.86
CA ALA A 371 6.08 -10.31 -17.27
C ALA A 371 7.54 -10.56 -16.89
N VAL A 372 7.81 -10.86 -15.62
CA VAL A 372 9.16 -11.18 -15.14
C VAL A 372 9.73 -12.38 -15.90
N SER A 373 8.96 -13.47 -16.06
CA SER A 373 9.41 -14.66 -16.78
C SER A 373 9.76 -14.37 -18.25
N ALA A 374 8.94 -13.56 -18.93
CA ALA A 374 9.19 -13.20 -20.33
C ALA A 374 10.47 -12.37 -20.49
N ILE A 375 10.74 -11.47 -19.56
CA ILE A 375 11.90 -10.59 -19.60
C ILE A 375 13.17 -11.33 -19.17
N GLU A 376 13.10 -12.18 -18.15
CA GLU A 376 14.20 -13.07 -17.78
C GLU A 376 14.62 -13.94 -18.98
N ALA A 377 13.65 -14.52 -19.71
CA ALA A 377 13.93 -15.27 -20.93
C ALA A 377 14.53 -14.39 -22.05
N ALA A 378 14.07 -13.15 -22.20
CA ALA A 378 14.61 -12.22 -23.18
C ALA A 378 16.06 -11.81 -22.86
N VAL A 379 16.37 -11.52 -21.60
CA VAL A 379 17.72 -11.16 -21.12
C VAL A 379 18.71 -12.32 -21.28
N LEU A 380 18.25 -13.56 -21.14
CA LEU A 380 19.11 -14.75 -21.29
C LEU A 380 19.24 -15.25 -22.74
N ARG A 381 18.49 -14.69 -23.70
CA ARG A 381 18.46 -15.16 -25.10
C ARG A 381 19.85 -15.26 -25.73
N ASP A 382 20.68 -14.24 -25.54
CA ASP A 382 21.99 -14.13 -26.17
C ASP A 382 23.09 -14.86 -25.36
N ARG A 383 22.73 -15.54 -24.26
CA ARG A 383 23.65 -16.17 -23.31
C ARG A 383 23.60 -17.70 -23.31
N VAL A 384 23.03 -18.28 -24.36
CA VAL A 384 22.94 -19.75 -24.53
C VAL A 384 24.35 -20.33 -24.66
N GLY A 385 24.67 -21.31 -23.79
CA GLY A 385 25.99 -21.94 -23.72
C GLY A 385 26.92 -21.34 -22.67
N GLU A 386 26.55 -20.21 -22.05
CA GLU A 386 27.31 -19.64 -20.93
C GLU A 386 27.07 -20.39 -19.62
N THR A 387 28.05 -20.34 -18.71
CA THR A 387 27.97 -20.92 -17.37
C THR A 387 27.82 -19.84 -16.32
N PHE A 388 26.96 -20.09 -15.32
CA PHE A 388 26.64 -19.15 -14.26
C PHE A 388 26.85 -19.75 -12.88
N THR A 389 27.24 -18.91 -11.93
CA THR A 389 27.16 -19.27 -10.51
C THR A 389 25.72 -19.11 -10.04
N ALA A 390 25.16 -20.13 -9.40
CA ALA A 390 23.79 -20.13 -8.90
C ALA A 390 23.72 -20.63 -7.45
N THR A 391 22.69 -20.21 -6.73
CA THR A 391 22.34 -20.73 -5.40
C THR A 391 21.05 -21.54 -5.52
N VAL A 392 21.06 -22.78 -5.04
CA VAL A 392 19.86 -23.64 -5.05
C VAL A 392 18.91 -23.18 -3.96
N ILE A 393 17.71 -22.74 -4.35
CA ILE A 393 16.69 -22.19 -3.43
C ILE A 393 15.55 -23.17 -3.11
N ALA A 394 15.38 -24.21 -3.93
CA ALA A 394 14.43 -25.29 -3.71
C ALA A 394 14.86 -26.55 -4.47
N SER A 395 14.53 -27.71 -3.91
CA SER A 395 14.57 -29.00 -4.61
C SER A 395 13.16 -29.58 -4.64
N THR A 396 12.62 -29.86 -5.82
CA THR A 396 11.42 -30.69 -5.93
C THR A 396 11.86 -32.14 -6.01
N ASN A 397 11.36 -32.98 -5.11
CA ASN A 397 11.49 -34.42 -5.31
C ASN A 397 10.63 -34.75 -6.52
N GLY A 398 11.25 -35.13 -7.63
CA GLY A 398 10.55 -35.62 -8.81
C GLY A 398 9.84 -36.94 -8.50
N SER A 399 8.67 -36.89 -7.87
CA SER A 399 7.67 -37.93 -8.03
C SER A 399 7.04 -37.70 -9.40
N GLY A 400 7.67 -38.26 -10.43
CA GLY A 400 7.10 -38.30 -11.76
C GLY A 400 5.78 -39.07 -11.75
N HIS A 401 4.75 -38.43 -12.28
CA HIS A 401 3.74 -39.08 -13.09
C HIS A 401 3.47 -38.20 -14.31
#